data_AF-A0A1H5XC68-F1
#
_entry.id   AF-A0A1H5XC68-F1
#
_cell.length_a   1.000
_cell.length_b   1.000
_cell.length_c   1.000
_cell.angle_alpha   90.00
_cell.angle_beta   90.00
_cell.angle_gamma   90.00
#
_symmetry.space_group_name_H-M   'P 1'
#
loop_
_entity.id
_entity.type
_entity.pdbx_description
1 polymer ?
#
loop_
_entity_poly.entity_id
_entity_poly.type
_entity_poly.pdbx_seq_one_letter_code
_entity_poly.pdbx_strand_id
1 'polypeptide(L)'
;MLKKITHEEARRIIDSKFISDNDVRLIASNFIVGQSLVDFIGNFKHSEINQVHYLESKNLIRIINSFLMVLKLNDNHQYFYQSKEVKMLIDIVSTNKEINQLTEVQINYSLFNSLIKYALSITESGDKMDMKAKFYGKIPTKFLAFRQDQADRWFDHFCDYFLQYVSEIKYYTDSQKTLNYIMTNIAFYLLKSQPRRYFVKQGENIETTVSRIIQELYDNTGDRFESSRYY
;
A
#
# COMPACT_ATOMS: atom_id res chain seq x y z
N MET A 1 -6.66 16.57 -18.94
CA MET A 1 -5.23 16.26 -18.73
C MET A 1 -4.94 16.51 -17.26
N LEU A 2 -4.37 15.55 -16.52
CA LEU A 2 -4.08 15.72 -15.09
C LEU A 2 -2.95 16.75 -14.92
N LYS A 3 -3.09 17.65 -13.93
CA LYS A 3 -2.05 18.62 -13.60
C LYS A 3 -0.80 17.87 -13.15
N LYS A 4 0.33 18.13 -13.82
CA LYS A 4 1.63 17.57 -13.41
C LYS A 4 2.26 18.43 -12.33
N ILE A 5 2.85 17.78 -11.33
CA ILE A 5 3.67 18.45 -10.30
C ILE A 5 5.01 17.75 -10.13
N THR A 6 6.02 18.51 -9.74
CA THR A 6 7.37 18.06 -9.40
C THR A 6 7.42 17.46 -7.98
N HIS A 7 8.50 16.74 -7.67
CA HIS A 7 8.71 16.23 -6.31
C HIS A 7 8.82 17.36 -5.28
N GLU A 8 9.46 18.47 -5.64
CA GLU A 8 9.58 19.65 -4.77
C GLU A 8 8.21 20.28 -4.50
N GLU A 9 7.33 20.36 -5.51
CA GLU A 9 5.97 20.85 -5.31
C GLU A 9 5.15 19.93 -4.42
N ALA A 10 5.26 18.61 -4.59
CA ALA A 10 4.62 17.65 -3.70
C ALA A 10 5.10 17.79 -2.25
N ARG A 11 6.42 17.96 -2.06
CA ARG A 11 7.01 18.23 -0.74
C ARG A 11 6.45 19.50 -0.12
N ARG A 12 6.41 20.61 -0.88
CA ARG A 12 5.83 21.87 -0.38
C ARG A 12 4.36 21.73 0.02
N ILE A 13 3.58 20.95 -0.73
CA ILE A 13 2.17 20.66 -0.38
C ILE A 13 2.10 19.88 0.94
N ILE A 14 2.91 18.84 1.08
CA ILE A 14 2.97 18.01 2.31
C ILE A 14 3.40 18.86 3.51
N ASP A 15 4.46 19.66 3.35
CA ASP A 15 5.06 20.50 4.40
C ASP A 15 4.16 21.67 4.82
N SER A 16 3.16 22.04 4.00
CA SER A 16 2.18 23.07 4.33
C SER A 16 1.30 22.68 5.54
N LYS A 17 1.26 21.39 5.90
CA LYS A 17 0.44 20.79 6.98
C LYS A 17 -1.08 20.90 6.79
N PHE A 18 -1.56 21.60 5.75
CA PHE A 18 -2.97 21.73 5.39
C PHE A 18 -3.22 21.04 4.06
N ILE A 19 -3.14 19.71 4.05
CA ILE A 19 -3.33 18.90 2.85
C ILE A 19 -4.83 18.71 2.61
N SER A 20 -5.35 19.24 1.50
CA SER A 20 -6.74 19.05 1.08
C SER A 20 -6.94 17.70 0.35
N ASP A 21 -8.20 17.27 0.16
CA ASP A 21 -8.49 16.07 -0.65
C ASP A 21 -8.02 16.21 -2.10
N ASN A 22 -8.04 17.44 -2.64
CA ASN A 22 -7.52 17.73 -3.97
C ASN A 22 -5.99 17.57 -4.03
N ASP A 23 -5.29 17.97 -2.97
CA ASP A 23 -3.84 17.79 -2.85
C ASP A 23 -3.47 16.31 -2.76
N VAL A 24 -4.21 15.54 -1.96
CA VAL A 24 -4.07 14.08 -1.88
C VAL A 24 -4.19 13.44 -3.26
N ARG A 25 -5.24 13.79 -4.01
CA ARG A 25 -5.44 13.29 -5.38
C ARG A 25 -4.34 13.73 -6.33
N LEU A 26 -3.89 14.98 -6.22
CA LEU A 26 -2.82 15.52 -7.05
C LEU A 26 -1.50 14.77 -6.84
N ILE A 27 -1.12 14.52 -5.58
CA ILE A 27 0.07 13.74 -5.24
C ILE A 27 -0.09 12.29 -5.72
N ALA A 28 -1.21 11.65 -5.41
CA ALA A 28 -1.48 10.25 -5.78
C ALA A 28 -1.45 10.00 -7.30
N SER A 29 -1.91 10.97 -8.09
CA SER A 29 -1.92 10.88 -9.56
C SER A 29 -0.55 11.10 -10.21
N ASN A 30 0.37 11.78 -9.53
CA ASN A 30 1.71 12.12 -10.06
C ASN A 30 2.80 11.13 -9.60
N PHE A 31 2.69 10.62 -8.37
CA PHE A 31 3.66 9.69 -7.78
C PHE A 31 3.08 8.28 -7.71
N ILE A 32 2.60 7.80 -8.85
CA ILE A 32 2.11 6.43 -9.01
C ILE A 32 3.27 5.47 -8.76
N VAL A 33 3.11 4.57 -7.79
CA VAL A 33 4.21 3.75 -7.31
C VAL A 33 4.48 2.56 -8.23
N GLY A 34 5.74 2.39 -8.61
CA GLY A 34 6.26 1.16 -9.19
C GLY A 34 5.87 0.88 -10.64
N GLN A 35 6.35 -0.27 -11.12
CA GLN A 35 6.01 -0.87 -12.41
C GLN A 35 5.17 -2.13 -12.18
N SER A 36 4.43 -2.59 -13.20
CA SER A 36 3.60 -3.80 -13.06
C SER A 36 4.44 -5.03 -12.74
N LEU A 37 3.86 -6.04 -12.09
CA LEU A 37 4.57 -7.28 -11.79
C LEU A 37 4.98 -8.01 -13.09
N VAL A 38 4.12 -7.92 -14.11
CA VAL A 38 4.37 -8.44 -15.45
C VAL A 38 5.59 -7.79 -16.08
N ASP A 39 5.70 -6.45 -16.00
CA ASP A 39 6.83 -5.71 -16.54
C ASP A 39 8.10 -5.92 -15.71
N PHE A 40 7.96 -6.04 -14.37
CA PHE A 40 9.09 -6.21 -13.45
C PHE A 40 9.82 -7.54 -13.65
N ILE A 41 9.08 -8.65 -13.66
CA ILE A 41 9.69 -9.98 -13.84
C ILE A 41 10.07 -10.20 -15.31
N GLY A 42 9.22 -9.72 -16.22
CA GLY A 42 9.31 -10.01 -17.63
C GLY A 42 9.06 -11.49 -17.95
N ASN A 43 9.07 -11.80 -19.25
CA ASN A 43 9.06 -13.17 -19.76
C ASN A 43 7.82 -14.03 -19.43
N PHE A 44 6.65 -13.43 -19.17
CA PHE A 44 5.39 -14.17 -19.07
C PHE A 44 4.81 -14.51 -20.45
N LYS A 45 4.21 -15.69 -20.59
CA LYS A 45 3.39 -15.99 -21.78
C LYS A 45 2.13 -15.14 -21.75
N HIS A 46 1.58 -14.80 -22.91
CA HIS A 46 0.29 -14.07 -22.97
C HIS A 46 -0.84 -14.76 -22.19
N SER A 47 -0.87 -16.10 -22.19
CA SER A 47 -1.83 -16.90 -21.42
C SER A 47 -1.64 -16.80 -19.89
N GLU A 48 -0.46 -16.42 -19.41
CA GLU A 48 -0.13 -16.30 -17.98
C GLU A 48 -0.45 -14.89 -17.43
N ILE A 49 -0.45 -13.87 -18.29
CA ILE A 49 -0.56 -12.45 -17.91
C ILE A 49 -1.81 -12.17 -17.05
N ASN A 50 -2.97 -12.70 -17.44
CA ASN A 50 -4.22 -12.49 -16.70
C ASN A 50 -4.15 -13.06 -15.28
N GLN A 51 -3.52 -14.22 -15.10
CA GLN A 51 -3.32 -14.82 -13.78
C GLN A 51 -2.35 -14.00 -12.93
N VAL A 52 -1.27 -13.48 -13.53
CA VAL A 52 -0.31 -12.61 -12.83
C VAL A 52 -0.98 -11.32 -12.38
N HIS A 53 -1.76 -10.66 -13.25
CA HIS A 53 -2.53 -9.47 -12.89
C HIS A 53 -3.57 -9.73 -11.79
N TYR A 54 -4.22 -10.90 -11.80
CA TYR A 54 -5.11 -11.30 -10.70
C TYR A 54 -4.37 -11.39 -9.36
N LEU A 55 -3.20 -12.04 -9.34
CA LEU A 55 -2.38 -12.15 -8.12
C LEU A 55 -1.83 -10.79 -7.66
N GLU A 56 -1.44 -9.94 -8.61
CA GLU A 56 -1.03 -8.57 -8.37
C GLU A 56 -2.15 -7.78 -7.68
N SER A 57 -3.36 -7.76 -8.26
CA SER A 57 -4.53 -7.11 -7.65
C SER A 57 -4.85 -7.67 -6.25
N LYS A 58 -4.76 -8.99 -6.06
CA LYS A 58 -4.97 -9.61 -4.74
C LYS A 58 -3.98 -9.11 -3.69
N ASN A 59 -2.72 -8.89 -4.08
CA ASN A 59 -1.70 -8.35 -3.18
C ASN A 59 -1.87 -6.85 -2.92
N LEU A 60 -2.35 -6.07 -3.89
CA LEU A 60 -2.73 -4.66 -3.66
C LEU A 60 -3.89 -4.56 -2.65
N ILE A 61 -4.88 -5.43 -2.72
CA ILE A 61 -5.95 -5.50 -1.69
C ILE A 61 -5.38 -5.87 -0.32
N ARG A 62 -4.39 -6.78 -0.24
CA ARG A 62 -3.68 -7.08 1.02
C ARG A 62 -2.98 -5.85 1.60
N ILE A 63 -2.38 -5.02 0.76
CA ILE A 63 -1.78 -3.74 1.17
C ILE A 63 -2.86 -2.84 1.77
N ILE A 64 -3.98 -2.62 1.07
CA ILE A 64 -5.08 -1.77 1.55
C ILE A 64 -5.62 -2.27 2.90
N ASN A 65 -5.88 -3.57 3.03
CA ASN A 65 -6.36 -4.17 4.27
C ASN A 65 -5.35 -4.01 5.42
N SER A 66 -4.06 -4.10 5.14
CA SER A 66 -3.01 -3.87 6.14
C SER A 66 -3.01 -2.42 6.64
N PHE A 67 -3.18 -1.46 5.72
CA PHE A 67 -3.36 -0.05 6.10
C PHE A 67 -4.62 0.17 6.91
N LEU A 68 -5.77 -0.34 6.49
CA LEU A 68 -7.03 -0.21 7.24
C LEU A 68 -6.88 -0.73 8.68
N MET A 69 -6.24 -1.88 8.85
CA MET A 69 -5.98 -2.46 10.17
C MET A 69 -5.08 -1.54 11.02
N VAL A 70 -3.95 -1.09 10.47
CA VAL A 70 -2.99 -0.24 11.21
C VAL A 70 -3.55 1.14 11.49
N LEU A 71 -4.33 1.73 10.58
CA LEU A 71 -5.02 3.01 10.79
C LEU A 71 -6.06 2.91 11.91
N LYS A 72 -6.91 1.87 11.90
CA LYS A 72 -7.88 1.60 12.96
C LYS A 72 -7.21 1.40 14.33
N LEU A 73 -6.06 0.71 14.31
CA LEU A 73 -5.23 0.51 15.48
C LEU A 73 -4.65 1.86 15.97
N ASN A 74 -4.12 2.69 15.08
CA ASN A 74 -3.55 4.01 15.40
C ASN A 74 -4.60 4.97 15.98
N ASP A 75 -5.80 5.03 15.39
CA ASP A 75 -6.89 5.90 15.84
C ASP A 75 -7.42 5.52 17.24
N ASN A 76 -7.17 4.29 17.69
CA ASN A 76 -7.59 3.77 19.00
C ASN A 76 -6.41 3.74 20.00
N HIS A 77 -5.82 4.92 20.24
CA HIS A 77 -4.55 5.11 20.96
C HIS A 77 -4.42 4.34 22.30
N GLN A 78 -5.49 4.22 23.10
CA GLN A 78 -5.43 3.52 24.39
C GLN A 78 -5.20 2.01 24.27
N TYR A 79 -5.78 1.36 23.25
CA TYR A 79 -5.62 -0.08 23.01
C TYR A 79 -4.41 -0.39 22.13
N PHE A 80 -4.03 0.56 21.28
CA PHE A 80 -2.91 0.45 20.36
C PHE A 80 -1.61 0.04 21.06
N TYR A 81 -1.15 0.87 22.00
CA TYR A 81 0.07 0.65 22.77
C TYR A 81 -0.03 -0.52 23.75
N GLN A 82 -1.24 -1.06 23.98
CA GLN A 82 -1.46 -2.18 24.88
C GLN A 82 -1.36 -3.54 24.17
N SER A 83 -1.60 -3.59 22.86
CA SER A 83 -1.53 -4.84 22.08
C SER A 83 -0.13 -5.45 22.08
N LYS A 84 -0.07 -6.78 22.14
CA LYS A 84 1.19 -7.54 22.25
C LYS A 84 2.07 -7.34 21.01
N GLU A 85 1.45 -7.19 19.86
CA GLU A 85 2.09 -7.00 18.56
C GLU A 85 2.72 -5.62 18.45
N VAL A 86 2.00 -4.57 18.87
CA VAL A 86 2.53 -3.20 18.90
C VAL A 86 3.60 -3.07 19.97
N LYS A 87 3.44 -3.67 21.16
CA LYS A 87 4.51 -3.73 22.17
C LYS A 87 5.75 -4.43 21.66
N MET A 88 5.60 -5.60 21.04
CA MET A 88 6.73 -6.32 20.44
C MET A 88 7.40 -5.51 19.33
N LEU A 89 6.64 -4.80 18.51
CA LEU A 89 7.19 -3.91 17.48
C LEU A 89 7.83 -2.64 18.08
N ILE A 90 7.29 -2.10 19.16
CA ILE A 90 7.93 -1.02 19.93
C ILE A 90 9.21 -1.53 20.57
N ASP A 91 9.26 -2.75 21.08
CA ASP A 91 10.46 -3.36 21.67
C ASP A 91 11.52 -3.62 20.59
N ILE A 92 11.11 -4.12 19.42
CA ILE A 92 11.99 -4.32 18.27
C ILE A 92 12.48 -2.98 17.70
N VAL A 93 11.61 -1.97 17.63
CA VAL A 93 11.99 -0.62 17.21
C VAL A 93 12.95 -0.06 18.27
N SER A 94 12.55 0.09 19.54
CA SER A 94 13.33 0.65 20.67
C SER A 94 14.67 -0.03 20.96
N THR A 95 14.88 -1.29 20.56
CA THR A 95 16.18 -1.97 20.67
C THR A 95 17.21 -1.53 19.62
N ASN A 96 16.81 -0.78 18.59
CA ASN A 96 17.75 -0.08 17.72
C ASN A 96 18.42 1.06 18.48
N LYS A 97 19.74 0.94 18.70
CA LYS A 97 20.59 1.93 19.40
C LYS A 97 20.53 3.35 18.81
N GLU A 98 20.00 3.49 17.59
CA GLU A 98 19.85 4.76 16.87
C GLU A 98 18.59 5.55 17.28
N ILE A 99 17.63 4.96 17.99
CA ILE A 99 16.36 5.63 18.34
C ILE A 99 16.50 6.79 19.31
N ASN A 100 17.47 6.72 20.22
CA ASN A 100 17.74 7.84 21.13
C ASN A 100 18.24 9.10 20.39
N GLN A 101 18.53 8.99 19.08
CA GLN A 101 18.90 10.09 18.20
C GLN A 101 17.76 10.50 17.25
N LEU A 102 16.65 9.76 17.23
CA LEU A 102 15.51 10.05 16.36
C LEU A 102 14.51 10.95 17.06
N THR A 103 13.94 11.88 16.30
CA THR A 103 12.78 12.67 16.71
C THR A 103 11.56 11.77 16.91
N GLU A 104 10.62 12.17 17.77
CA GLU A 104 9.34 11.47 17.98
C GLU A 104 8.60 11.20 16.66
N VAL A 105 8.72 12.13 15.71
CA VAL A 105 8.19 12.03 14.35
C VAL A 105 8.79 10.84 13.59
N GLN A 106 10.12 10.69 13.60
CA GLN A 106 10.82 9.60 12.94
C GLN A 106 10.49 8.25 13.60
N ILE A 107 10.31 8.22 14.91
CA ILE A 107 9.88 7.03 15.65
C ILE A 107 8.47 6.62 15.21
N ASN A 108 7.52 7.57 15.16
CA ASN A 108 6.14 7.31 14.73
C ASN A 108 6.07 6.84 13.27
N TYR A 109 6.88 7.42 12.38
CA TYR A 109 7.02 6.93 11.00
C TYR A 109 7.54 5.50 10.95
N SER A 110 8.62 5.21 11.68
CA SER A 110 9.21 3.88 11.69
C SER A 110 8.22 2.85 12.25
N LEU A 111 7.48 3.17 13.31
CA LEU A 111 6.47 2.29 13.90
C LEU A 111 5.33 2.02 12.91
N PHE A 112 4.78 3.06 12.29
CA PHE A 112 3.71 2.93 11.30
C PHE A 112 4.14 2.04 10.13
N ASN A 113 5.32 2.29 9.55
CA ASN A 113 5.84 1.51 8.43
C ASN A 113 6.13 0.06 8.82
N SER A 114 6.74 -0.15 9.99
CA SER A 114 7.02 -1.49 10.52
C SER A 114 5.76 -2.30 10.77
N LEU A 115 4.69 -1.68 11.27
CA LEU A 115 3.39 -2.34 11.48
C LEU A 115 2.77 -2.80 10.16
N ILE A 116 2.82 -1.97 9.13
CA ILE A 116 2.33 -2.34 7.79
C ILE A 116 3.16 -3.49 7.20
N LYS A 117 4.49 -3.38 7.22
CA LYS A 117 5.36 -4.46 6.73
C LYS A 117 5.18 -5.75 7.50
N TYR A 118 5.01 -5.67 8.81
CA TYR A 118 4.72 -6.83 9.66
C TYR A 118 3.38 -7.47 9.28
N ALA A 119 2.32 -6.69 9.07
CA ALA A 119 1.04 -7.22 8.61
C ALA A 119 1.16 -7.95 7.26
N LEU A 120 2.04 -7.45 6.38
CA LEU A 120 2.29 -8.01 5.05
C LEU A 120 3.27 -9.18 5.01
N SER A 121 4.10 -9.35 6.05
CA SER A 121 5.06 -10.45 6.18
C SER A 121 4.44 -11.72 6.75
N ILE A 122 3.26 -11.64 7.38
CA ILE A 122 2.54 -12.79 7.91
C ILE A 122 2.01 -13.64 6.75
N THR A 123 2.48 -14.88 6.68
CA THR A 123 2.05 -15.90 5.71
C THR A 123 0.86 -16.70 6.25
N GLU A 124 0.20 -17.52 5.41
CA GLU A 124 -0.92 -18.38 5.84
C GLU A 124 -0.54 -19.40 6.93
N SER A 125 0.72 -19.82 6.99
CA SER A 125 1.22 -20.70 8.05
C SER A 125 1.48 -19.97 9.38
N GLY A 126 1.32 -18.64 9.42
CA GLY A 126 1.69 -17.82 10.57
C GLY A 126 3.20 -17.66 10.75
N ASP A 127 4.01 -18.16 9.82
CA ASP A 127 5.45 -18.02 9.86
C ASP A 127 5.85 -16.56 9.67
N LYS A 128 6.60 -16.06 10.65
CA LYS A 128 7.19 -14.72 10.64
C LYS A 128 8.52 -14.80 9.93
N MET A 129 8.65 -14.12 8.81
CA MET A 129 9.96 -13.89 8.18
C MET A 129 10.25 -12.40 8.23
N ASP A 130 11.53 -12.09 8.45
CA ASP A 130 12.25 -10.82 8.32
C ASP A 130 11.39 -9.66 7.82
N MET A 131 11.41 -8.49 8.47
CA MET A 131 10.64 -7.23 8.24
C MET A 131 10.43 -6.75 6.77
N LYS A 132 10.02 -7.64 5.88
CA LYS A 132 9.92 -7.52 4.43
C LYS A 132 8.53 -8.01 4.05
N ALA A 133 7.87 -7.25 3.18
CA ALA A 133 6.58 -7.66 2.69
C ALA A 133 6.74 -8.93 1.82
N LYS A 134 5.85 -9.90 1.98
CA LYS A 134 5.89 -11.16 1.21
C LYS A 134 4.75 -11.25 0.21
N PHE A 135 5.10 -11.59 -1.03
CA PHE A 135 4.12 -11.72 -2.10
C PHE A 135 3.27 -12.96 -1.84
N TYR A 136 1.96 -12.78 -1.91
CA TYR A 136 1.02 -13.86 -1.65
C TYR A 136 0.50 -14.49 -2.94
N GLY A 137 0.60 -15.82 -3.00
CA GLY A 137 0.20 -16.63 -4.15
C GLY A 137 1.39 -17.10 -4.99
N LYS A 138 1.16 -18.17 -5.76
CA LYS A 138 2.18 -18.81 -6.60
C LYS A 138 2.14 -18.25 -8.02
N ILE A 139 3.26 -17.69 -8.46
CA ILE A 139 3.41 -17.20 -9.84
C ILE A 139 3.50 -18.38 -10.83
N PRO A 140 2.95 -18.27 -12.06
CA PRO A 140 3.16 -19.28 -13.10
C PRO A 140 4.65 -19.45 -13.42
N THR A 141 5.15 -20.68 -13.39
CA THR A 141 6.59 -20.96 -13.43
C THR A 141 7.03 -21.64 -14.72
N LYS A 142 8.11 -21.10 -15.30
CA LYS A 142 8.97 -21.82 -16.27
C LYS A 142 10.24 -22.36 -15.57
N PHE A 143 10.69 -21.66 -14.52
CA PHE A 143 11.71 -22.06 -13.54
C PHE A 143 11.17 -21.71 -12.14
N LEU A 144 10.98 -22.71 -11.27
CA LEU A 144 10.07 -22.63 -10.11
C LEU A 144 10.44 -21.61 -9.02
N ALA A 145 11.74 -21.35 -8.79
CA ALA A 145 12.18 -20.44 -7.72
C ALA A 145 12.33 -18.97 -8.19
N PHE A 146 12.92 -18.75 -9.37
CA PHE A 146 13.32 -17.39 -9.78
C PHE A 146 12.15 -16.40 -9.89
N ARG A 147 11.02 -16.79 -10.50
CA ARG A 147 9.88 -15.87 -10.66
C ARG A 147 9.22 -15.55 -9.31
N GLN A 148 9.23 -16.50 -8.37
CA GLN A 148 8.67 -16.28 -7.04
C GLN A 148 9.55 -15.31 -6.25
N ASP A 149 10.88 -15.48 -6.28
CA ASP A 149 11.83 -14.56 -5.64
C ASP A 149 11.76 -13.14 -6.23
N GLN A 150 11.47 -13.03 -7.53
CA GLN A 150 11.27 -11.73 -8.17
C GLN A 150 9.92 -11.10 -7.78
N ALA A 151 8.86 -11.90 -7.58
CA ALA A 151 7.59 -11.39 -7.09
C ALA A 151 7.67 -10.89 -5.64
N ASP A 152 8.38 -11.62 -4.77
CA ASP A 152 8.69 -11.17 -3.42
C ASP A 152 9.45 -9.83 -3.43
N ARG A 153 10.49 -9.71 -4.27
CA ARG A 153 11.25 -8.45 -4.42
C ARG A 153 10.40 -7.32 -4.96
N TRP A 154 9.59 -7.58 -5.98
CA TRP A 154 8.65 -6.59 -6.53
C TRP A 154 7.72 -6.08 -5.43
N PHE A 155 7.17 -6.98 -4.62
CA PHE A 155 6.20 -6.61 -3.58
C PHE A 155 6.83 -5.81 -2.45
N ASP A 156 8.01 -6.19 -1.97
CA ASP A 156 8.73 -5.46 -0.93
C ASP A 156 9.13 -4.05 -1.41
N HIS A 157 9.69 -3.94 -2.62
CA HIS A 157 10.01 -2.64 -3.22
C HIS A 157 8.76 -1.77 -3.44
N PHE A 158 7.66 -2.37 -3.93
CA PHE A 158 6.40 -1.66 -4.09
C PHE A 158 5.96 -1.06 -2.74
N CYS A 159 6.00 -1.86 -1.67
CA CYS A 159 5.63 -1.40 -0.33
C CYS A 159 6.55 -0.29 0.18
N ASP A 160 7.87 -0.38 -0.04
CA ASP A 160 8.83 0.64 0.39
C ASP A 160 8.55 2.01 -0.26
N TYR A 161 8.41 2.04 -1.58
CA TYR A 161 8.08 3.27 -2.31
C TYR A 161 6.71 3.82 -1.92
N PHE A 162 5.74 2.93 -1.68
CA PHE A 162 4.40 3.33 -1.28
C PHE A 162 4.38 3.95 0.12
N LEU A 163 5.07 3.32 1.07
CA LEU A 163 5.15 3.78 2.45
C LEU A 163 5.80 5.16 2.58
N GLN A 164 6.77 5.50 1.72
CA GLN A 164 7.45 6.81 1.76
C GLN A 164 6.45 7.99 1.71
N TYR A 165 5.47 7.96 0.81
CA TYR A 165 4.48 9.04 0.70
C TYR A 165 3.29 8.85 1.63
N VAL A 166 2.84 7.61 1.85
CA VAL A 166 1.71 7.35 2.76
C VAL A 166 2.04 7.80 4.18
N SER A 167 3.25 7.53 4.66
CA SER A 167 3.64 7.90 6.01
C SER A 167 3.60 9.42 6.17
N GLU A 168 4.19 10.16 5.23
CA GLU A 168 4.21 11.63 5.24
C GLU A 168 2.81 12.23 5.24
N ILE A 169 1.91 11.71 4.40
CA ILE A 169 0.51 12.13 4.40
C ILE A 169 -0.13 11.83 5.76
N LYS A 170 0.04 10.62 6.30
CA LYS A 170 -0.54 10.23 7.59
C LYS A 170 -0.07 11.08 8.77
N TYR A 171 1.13 11.63 8.72
CA TYR A 171 1.66 12.47 9.79
C TYR A 171 1.00 13.85 9.81
N TYR A 172 0.73 14.43 8.64
CA TYR A 172 0.09 15.73 8.52
C TYR A 172 -1.43 15.66 8.38
N THR A 173 -2.01 14.47 8.24
CA THR A 173 -3.46 14.28 8.03
C THR A 173 -4.08 13.19 8.89
N ASP A 174 -5.41 13.17 8.90
CA ASP A 174 -6.21 12.10 9.47
C ASP A 174 -6.13 10.77 8.68
N SER A 175 -6.67 9.71 9.27
CA SER A 175 -6.71 8.37 8.68
C SER A 175 -7.59 8.30 7.43
N GLN A 176 -8.61 9.16 7.31
CA GLN A 176 -9.48 9.19 6.13
C GLN A 176 -8.73 9.73 4.90
N LYS A 177 -7.98 10.83 5.03
CA LYS A 177 -7.14 11.37 3.94
C LYS A 177 -6.03 10.41 3.57
N THR A 178 -5.46 9.72 4.55
CA THR A 178 -4.46 8.67 4.32
C THR A 178 -5.05 7.53 3.49
N LEU A 179 -6.24 7.04 3.85
CA LEU A 179 -6.94 6.02 3.07
C LEU A 179 -7.29 6.51 1.66
N ASN A 180 -7.76 7.75 1.53
CA ASN A 180 -8.04 8.36 0.23
C ASN A 180 -6.79 8.38 -0.66
N TYR A 181 -5.62 8.71 -0.11
CA TYR A 181 -4.35 8.65 -0.82
C TYR A 181 -4.04 7.23 -1.30
N ILE A 182 -4.11 6.25 -0.39
CA ILE A 182 -3.80 4.85 -0.67
C ILE A 182 -4.67 4.33 -1.83
N MET A 183 -5.98 4.52 -1.71
CA MET A 183 -6.96 4.05 -2.70
C MET A 183 -6.76 4.74 -4.05
N THR A 184 -6.52 6.06 -4.04
CA THR A 184 -6.31 6.83 -5.27
C THR A 184 -5.02 6.43 -5.98
N ASN A 185 -3.91 6.27 -5.25
CA ASN A 185 -2.63 5.90 -5.84
C ASN A 185 -2.70 4.49 -6.46
N ILE A 186 -3.29 3.52 -5.75
CA ILE A 186 -3.52 2.16 -6.27
C ILE A 186 -4.46 2.18 -7.48
N ALA A 187 -5.50 3.01 -7.48
CA ALA A 187 -6.39 3.14 -8.63
C ALA A 187 -5.67 3.67 -9.88
N PHE A 188 -4.82 4.69 -9.72
CA PHE A 188 -3.99 5.19 -10.82
C PHE A 188 -2.94 4.15 -11.28
N TYR A 189 -2.36 3.41 -10.34
CA TYR A 189 -1.48 2.29 -10.66
C TYR A 189 -2.19 1.22 -11.49
N LEU A 190 -3.41 0.81 -11.12
CA LEU A 190 -4.20 -0.18 -11.82
C LEU A 190 -4.63 0.30 -13.22
N LEU A 191 -5.02 1.57 -13.35
CA LEU A 191 -5.32 2.21 -14.62
C LEU A 191 -4.12 2.16 -15.60
N LYS A 192 -2.90 2.36 -15.08
CA LYS A 192 -1.67 2.30 -15.87
C LYS A 192 -1.21 0.88 -16.19
N SER A 193 -1.23 -0.01 -15.19
CA SER A 193 -0.68 -1.37 -15.29
C SER A 193 -1.59 -2.36 -16.01
N GLN A 194 -2.91 -2.15 -15.97
CA GLN A 194 -3.90 -3.09 -16.51
C GLN A 194 -4.93 -2.35 -17.41
N PRO A 195 -4.49 -1.66 -18.48
CA PRO A 195 -5.35 -0.80 -19.28
C PRO A 195 -6.47 -1.58 -20.01
N ARG A 196 -6.34 -2.90 -20.20
CA ARG A 196 -7.42 -3.72 -20.77
C ARG A 196 -8.63 -3.87 -19.83
N ARG A 197 -8.39 -3.90 -18.52
CA ARG A 197 -9.43 -4.03 -17.49
C ARG A 197 -9.90 -2.66 -17.02
N TYR A 198 -8.94 -1.77 -16.78
CA TYR A 198 -9.17 -0.42 -16.29
C TYR A 198 -8.87 0.56 -17.41
N PHE A 199 -9.84 0.80 -18.29
CA PHE A 199 -9.75 1.83 -19.34
C PHE A 199 -10.76 2.95 -19.09
N VAL A 200 -10.47 4.11 -19.67
CA VAL A 200 -11.40 5.23 -19.75
C VAL A 200 -12.43 4.92 -20.82
N LYS A 201 -13.69 4.74 -20.42
CA LYS A 201 -14.78 4.45 -21.36
C LYS A 201 -15.08 5.69 -22.22
N GLN A 202 -15.71 5.46 -23.37
CA GLN A 202 -16.14 6.55 -24.24
C GLN A 202 -17.11 7.47 -23.49
N GLY A 203 -16.82 8.77 -23.48
CA GLY A 203 -17.61 9.78 -22.76
C GLY A 203 -17.27 9.94 -21.27
N GLU A 204 -16.39 9.11 -20.71
CA GLU A 204 -15.88 9.26 -19.35
C GLU A 204 -14.55 10.03 -19.34
N ASN A 205 -14.23 10.64 -18.20
CA ASN A 205 -12.89 11.19 -17.96
C ASN A 205 -12.10 10.27 -17.02
N ILE A 206 -10.81 10.58 -16.84
CA ILE A 206 -9.91 9.81 -15.98
C ILE A 206 -10.43 9.77 -14.53
N GLU A 207 -10.98 10.87 -14.00
CA GLU A 207 -11.49 10.93 -12.63
C GLU A 207 -12.68 10.00 -12.39
N THR A 208 -13.59 9.89 -13.36
CA THR A 208 -14.70 8.93 -13.32
C THR A 208 -14.19 7.50 -13.29
N THR A 209 -13.17 7.21 -14.11
CA THR A 209 -12.54 5.88 -14.14
C THR A 209 -11.85 5.55 -12.82
N VAL A 210 -11.09 6.49 -12.26
CA VAL A 210 -10.41 6.32 -10.95
C VAL A 210 -11.43 6.09 -9.84
N SER A 211 -12.51 6.87 -9.80
CA SER A 211 -13.58 6.69 -8.79
C SER A 211 -14.24 5.32 -8.90
N ARG A 212 -14.45 4.81 -10.12
CA ARG A 212 -14.95 3.45 -10.35
C ARG A 212 -14.00 2.38 -9.82
N ILE A 213 -12.69 2.53 -10.03
CA ILE A 213 -11.69 1.60 -9.51
C ILE A 213 -11.66 1.66 -7.98
N ILE A 214 -11.70 2.86 -7.39
CA ILE A 214 -11.75 3.04 -5.94
C ILE A 214 -12.98 2.32 -5.34
N GLN A 215 -14.15 2.43 -5.97
CA GLN A 215 -15.35 1.71 -5.53
C GLN A 215 -15.14 0.20 -5.57
N GLU A 216 -14.60 -0.33 -6.69
CA GLU A 216 -14.28 -1.75 -6.81
C GLU A 216 -13.29 -2.20 -5.72
N LEU A 217 -12.28 -1.39 -5.40
CA LEU A 217 -11.35 -1.68 -4.31
C LEU A 217 -12.06 -1.72 -2.95
N TYR A 218 -12.96 -0.78 -2.66
CA TYR A 218 -13.75 -0.77 -1.43
C TYR A 218 -14.58 -2.03 -1.28
N ASP A 219 -15.33 -2.41 -2.32
CA ASP A 219 -16.18 -3.59 -2.32
C ASP A 219 -15.37 -4.87 -2.02
N ASN A 220 -14.14 -4.95 -2.53
CA ASN A 220 -13.23 -6.08 -2.28
C ASN A 220 -12.52 -6.04 -0.90
N THR A 221 -12.58 -4.93 -0.18
CA THR A 221 -12.05 -4.81 1.20
C THR A 221 -13.12 -5.07 2.26
N GLY A 222 -14.41 -4.91 1.92
CA GLY A 222 -15.56 -4.96 2.84
C GLY A 222 -15.99 -6.35 3.32
N ASP A 223 -15.82 -7.39 2.51
CA ASP A 223 -16.31 -8.75 2.80
C ASP A 223 -15.64 -9.46 4.00
N ARG A 224 -14.62 -8.87 4.62
CA ARG A 224 -13.91 -9.47 5.77
C ARG A 224 -14.13 -8.76 7.12
N PHE A 225 -14.81 -7.61 7.14
CA PHE A 225 -15.02 -6.85 8.38
C PHE A 225 -16.42 -6.98 8.97
N GLU A 226 -17.41 -7.45 8.21
CA GLU A 226 -18.76 -7.72 8.76
C GLU A 226 -18.88 -9.10 9.42
N SER A 227 -17.99 -10.05 9.13
CA SER A 227 -17.99 -11.39 9.74
C SER A 227 -17.49 -11.42 11.19
N SER A 228 -17.01 -10.29 11.75
CA SER A 228 -16.58 -10.18 13.16
C SER A 228 -17.64 -9.59 14.10
N ARG A 229 -18.91 -9.49 13.68
CA ARG A 229 -20.03 -9.07 14.56
C ARG A 229 -20.72 -10.21 15.34
N TYR A 230 -20.12 -11.39 15.39
CA TYR A 230 -20.62 -12.51 16.19
C TYR A 230 -19.50 -13.16 17.00
N TYR A 231 -19.06 -12.49 18.06
CA TYR A 231 -18.58 -13.11 19.31
C TYR A 231 -18.84 -12.14 20.47
#